data_AF-A0A4R4M6W6-F1
#
_entry.id   AF-A0A4R4M6W6-F1
#
_cell.length_a   1.000
_cell.length_b   1.000
_cell.length_c   1.000
_cell.angle_alpha   90.00
_cell.angle_beta   90.00
_cell.angle_gamma   90.00
#
_symmetry.space_group_name_H-M   'P 1'
#
loop_
_entity.id
_entity.type
_entity.pdbx_description
1 polymer ?
#
loop_
_entity_poly.entity_id
_entity_poly.type
_entity_poly.pdbx_seq_one_letter_code
_entity_poly.pdbx_strand_id
1 'polypeptide(L)'
;MPRKPDTPCSGCGTLIWSGTGSLPAAERKCRPCRRARTTVTAACVVCGGLFDRPKRGGGAPRTTCSTACRRKCWNKPRPCVDCGGQAIAPRLRCEACREARKRETARRKNRLRRAALRGAASEPYTLDEIATRDRHRCQLCHRRVDMTLPAPNPGSPSIDHVIPLVEGGDDVRSNVQLAHFGCNSAKGRRGSQQLALVG
;
A
#
# COMPACT_ATOMS: atom_id res chain seq x y z
N MET A 1 22.96 47.59 -37.41
CA MET A 1 24.27 47.02 -37.00
C MET A 1 24.03 46.07 -35.83
N PRO A 2 24.59 44.86 -35.80
CA PRO A 2 24.50 44.01 -34.62
C PRO A 2 25.16 44.72 -33.43
N ARG A 3 24.45 44.84 -32.30
CA ARG A 3 25.04 45.37 -31.06
C ARG A 3 26.27 44.53 -30.71
N LYS A 4 27.25 45.10 -30.01
CA LYS A 4 28.41 44.36 -29.47
C LYS A 4 28.24 44.21 -27.96
N PRO A 5 28.73 43.13 -27.34
CA PRO A 5 28.76 43.00 -25.88
C PRO A 5 29.56 44.16 -25.26
N ASP A 6 29.00 44.81 -24.24
CA ASP A 6 29.50 46.08 -23.70
C ASP A 6 29.70 46.06 -22.19
N THR A 7 29.21 45.05 -21.47
CA THR A 7 29.32 44.96 -20.01
C THR A 7 30.28 43.84 -19.58
N PRO A 8 31.29 44.09 -18.73
CA PRO A 8 32.12 43.03 -18.19
C PRO A 8 31.35 42.15 -17.18
N CYS A 9 31.58 40.84 -17.24
CA CYS A 9 31.10 39.89 -16.22
C CYS A 9 31.82 40.14 -14.88
N SER A 10 31.06 40.34 -13.81
CA SER A 10 31.58 40.49 -12.43
C SER A 10 32.39 39.29 -11.90
N GLY A 11 32.30 38.13 -12.53
CA GLY A 11 33.03 36.92 -12.12
C GLY A 11 34.30 36.61 -12.93
N CYS A 12 34.39 37.02 -14.19
CA CYS A 12 35.50 36.65 -15.08
C CYS A 12 35.95 37.74 -16.05
N GLY A 13 35.35 38.94 -15.98
CA GLY A 13 35.67 40.07 -16.86
C GLY A 13 35.18 39.96 -18.31
N THR A 14 34.78 38.77 -18.79
CA THR A 14 34.31 38.58 -20.17
C THR A 14 33.11 39.47 -20.50
N LEU A 15 33.16 40.15 -21.65
CA LEU A 15 32.07 41.01 -22.12
C LEU A 15 30.81 40.20 -22.41
N ILE A 16 29.68 40.66 -21.87
CA ILE A 16 28.35 40.06 -22.02
C ILE A 16 27.34 41.10 -22.48
N TRP A 17 26.28 40.60 -23.12
CA TRP A 17 25.15 41.40 -23.55
C TRP A 17 24.34 41.90 -22.34
N SER A 18 23.89 43.15 -22.43
CA SER A 18 23.05 43.77 -21.42
C SER A 18 21.82 44.45 -22.04
N GLY A 19 20.74 44.51 -21.27
CA GLY A 19 19.50 45.19 -21.63
C GLY A 19 18.84 45.83 -20.42
N THR A 20 17.77 46.58 -20.63
CA THR A 20 17.06 47.36 -19.60
C THR A 20 16.55 46.53 -18.41
N GLY A 21 16.24 45.26 -18.61
CA GLY A 21 15.86 44.33 -17.53
C GLY A 21 17.02 43.58 -16.84
N SER A 22 18.28 43.95 -17.11
CA SER A 22 19.44 43.25 -16.55
C SER A 22 19.87 43.83 -15.20
N LEU A 23 20.32 42.97 -14.27
CA LEU A 23 20.92 43.37 -12.97
C LEU A 23 22.02 44.43 -13.14
N PRO A 24 22.33 45.25 -12.11
CA PRO A 24 23.42 46.22 -12.13
C PRO A 24 24.75 45.63 -12.61
N ALA A 25 25.57 46.43 -13.30
CA ALA A 25 26.80 45.95 -13.94
C ALA A 25 27.75 45.20 -12.98
N ALA A 26 27.85 45.66 -11.73
CA ALA A 26 28.68 45.04 -10.68
C ALA A 26 28.22 43.64 -10.23
N GLU A 27 26.96 43.28 -10.45
CA GLU A 27 26.39 41.99 -10.05
C GLU A 27 26.16 41.04 -11.25
N ARG A 28 26.34 41.56 -12.47
CA ARG A 28 26.02 40.84 -13.70
C ARG A 28 27.06 39.75 -13.96
N LYS A 29 26.62 38.49 -13.99
CA LYS A 29 27.48 37.33 -14.24
C LYS A 29 27.12 36.67 -15.58
N CYS A 30 28.13 36.27 -16.35
CA CYS A 30 27.95 35.51 -17.58
C CYS A 30 27.34 34.13 -17.30
N ARG A 31 26.75 33.49 -18.31
CA ARG A 31 26.15 32.15 -18.17
C ARG A 31 27.17 31.13 -17.63
N PRO A 32 28.45 31.11 -18.06
CA PRO A 32 29.51 30.31 -17.43
C PRO A 32 29.70 30.62 -15.94
N CYS A 33 29.92 31.86 -15.52
CA CYS A 33 30.12 32.22 -14.11
C CYS A 33 28.89 31.96 -13.23
N ARG A 34 27.68 32.12 -13.77
CA ARG A 34 26.44 31.74 -13.06
C ARG A 34 26.29 30.23 -12.91
N ARG A 35 26.84 29.47 -13.87
CA ARG A 35 26.81 28.00 -13.88
C ARG A 35 28.05 27.38 -13.25
N ALA A 36 29.08 28.18 -12.94
CA ALA A 36 30.26 27.75 -12.24
C ALA A 36 29.79 27.21 -10.89
N ARG A 37 29.86 25.88 -10.75
CA ARG A 37 29.37 25.18 -9.58
C ARG A 37 30.31 25.53 -8.44
N THR A 38 29.97 26.51 -7.60
CA THR A 38 30.67 26.72 -6.34
C THR A 38 30.58 25.43 -5.54
N THR A 39 31.72 24.81 -5.25
CA THR A 39 31.81 23.64 -4.38
C THR A 39 32.00 24.07 -2.93
N VAL A 40 31.61 23.19 -2.01
CA VAL A 40 31.87 23.30 -0.58
C VAL A 40 32.43 21.97 -0.11
N THR A 41 33.43 22.02 0.76
CA THR A 41 33.99 20.83 1.40
C THR A 41 33.05 20.33 2.50
N ALA A 42 32.84 19.02 2.57
CA ALA A 42 31.97 18.37 3.54
C ALA A 42 32.59 17.06 4.04
N ALA A 43 32.27 16.67 5.29
CA ALA A 43 32.69 15.38 5.84
C ALA A 43 31.72 14.25 5.46
N CYS A 44 32.26 13.07 5.13
CA CYS A 44 31.49 11.88 4.83
C CYS A 44 30.85 11.28 6.10
N VAL A 45 29.53 11.07 6.11
CA VAL A 45 28.81 10.48 7.25
C VAL A 45 29.10 8.99 7.51
N VAL A 46 29.95 8.36 6.70
CA VAL A 46 30.31 6.94 6.82
C VAL A 46 31.76 6.73 7.19
N CYS A 47 32.70 7.47 6.58
CA CYS A 47 34.13 7.31 6.83
C CYS A 47 34.81 8.56 7.42
N GLY A 48 34.08 9.66 7.61
CA GLY A 48 34.65 10.93 8.08
C GLY A 48 35.45 11.72 7.03
N GLY A 49 35.89 11.08 5.93
CA GLY A 49 36.72 11.72 4.91
C GLY A 49 36.08 12.96 4.27
N LEU A 50 36.90 13.99 4.07
CA LEU A 50 36.50 15.25 3.44
C LEU A 50 36.31 15.05 1.93
N PHE A 51 35.27 15.67 1.37
CA PHE A 51 35.00 15.65 -0.07
C PHE A 51 34.28 16.93 -0.50
N ASP A 52 34.49 17.32 -1.75
CA ASP A 52 33.81 18.49 -2.31
C ASP A 52 32.45 18.13 -2.91
N ARG A 53 31.46 18.98 -2.65
CA ARG A 53 30.11 18.87 -3.20
C ARG A 53 29.62 20.22 -3.71
N PRO A 54 28.72 20.29 -4.69
CA PRO A 54 28.16 21.56 -5.15
C PRO A 54 27.32 22.25 -4.06
N LYS A 55 27.52 23.56 -3.87
CA LYS A 55 26.67 24.47 -3.09
C LYS A 55 25.32 24.57 -3.79
N ARG A 56 24.22 24.27 -3.10
CA ARG A 56 22.92 23.99 -3.73
C ARG A 56 22.07 25.22 -4.05
N GLY A 57 21.15 25.03 -5.01
CA GLY A 57 19.98 25.88 -5.24
C GLY A 57 18.61 25.17 -5.16
N GLY A 58 18.50 23.92 -4.65
CA GLY A 58 17.17 23.27 -4.58
C GLY A 58 17.02 21.79 -4.14
N GLY A 59 17.81 21.25 -3.20
CA GLY A 59 17.42 19.95 -2.57
C GLY A 59 18.32 19.51 -1.40
N ALA A 60 18.18 18.27 -0.91
CA ALA A 60 19.00 17.70 0.17
C ALA A 60 20.45 17.30 -0.23
N PRO A 61 21.51 17.91 0.35
CA PRO A 61 22.90 17.79 -0.11
C PRO A 61 23.51 16.39 0.03
N ARG A 62 24.49 16.08 -0.82
CA ARG A 62 25.21 14.79 -0.76
C ARG A 62 26.03 14.74 0.53
N THR A 63 25.95 13.63 1.26
CA THR A 63 26.58 13.42 2.57
C THR A 63 27.67 12.35 2.56
N THR A 64 27.91 11.69 1.43
CA THR A 64 28.85 10.56 1.31
C THR A 64 29.92 10.81 0.24
N CYS A 65 31.20 10.59 0.56
CA CYS A 65 32.33 10.86 -0.34
C CYS A 65 32.41 9.96 -1.58
N SER A 66 31.83 8.74 -1.53
CA SER A 66 31.88 7.77 -2.63
C SER A 66 30.59 6.96 -2.77
N THR A 67 30.46 6.21 -3.87
CA THR A 67 29.37 5.24 -4.09
C THR A 67 29.38 4.13 -3.04
N ALA A 68 30.58 3.67 -2.64
CA ALA A 68 30.75 2.70 -1.56
C ALA A 68 30.22 3.24 -0.22
N CYS A 69 30.60 4.46 0.15
CA CYS A 69 30.07 5.11 1.36
C CYS A 69 28.56 5.35 1.27
N ARG A 70 28.03 5.71 0.09
CA ARG A 70 26.59 5.85 -0.11
C ARG A 70 25.84 4.53 0.14
N ARG A 71 26.36 3.41 -0.38
CA ARG A 71 25.76 2.08 -0.18
C ARG A 71 25.77 1.66 1.29
N LYS A 72 26.87 1.89 2.00
CA LYS A 72 26.97 1.67 3.45
C LYS A 72 25.98 2.54 4.23
N CYS A 73 25.81 3.81 3.85
CA CYS A 73 24.86 4.72 4.49
C CYS A 73 23.40 4.28 4.29
N TRP A 74 23.08 3.66 3.15
CA TRP A 74 21.74 3.20 2.81
C TRP A 74 21.38 1.83 3.42
N ASN A 75 22.37 0.96 3.63
CA ASN A 75 22.16 -0.38 4.19
C ASN A 75 22.25 -0.40 5.72
N LYS A 76 21.85 0.69 6.40
CA LYS A 76 21.86 0.73 7.86
C LYS A 76 20.74 -0.16 8.43
N PRO A 77 21.01 -0.93 9.50
CA PRO A 77 19.96 -1.62 10.25
C PRO A 77 18.99 -0.61 10.84
N ARG A 78 17.70 -0.97 10.85
CA ARG A 78 16.63 -0.21 11.50
C ARG A 78 15.57 -1.17 12.05
N PRO A 79 14.77 -0.75 13.04
CA PRO A 79 13.71 -1.59 13.58
C PRO A 79 12.64 -1.89 12.52
N CYS A 80 12.21 -3.15 12.49
CA CYS A 80 11.09 -3.63 11.69
C CYS A 80 9.79 -2.99 12.19
N VAL A 81 8.99 -2.42 11.29
CA VAL A 81 7.72 -1.78 11.65
C VAL A 81 6.65 -2.74 12.19
N ASP A 82 6.78 -4.05 11.94
CA ASP A 82 5.79 -5.04 12.39
C ASP A 82 6.21 -5.75 13.70
N CYS A 83 7.52 -5.91 13.97
CA CYS A 83 8.00 -6.72 15.10
C CYS A 83 9.21 -6.14 15.86
N GLY A 84 9.73 -4.97 15.48
CA GLY A 84 10.92 -4.38 16.09
C GLY A 84 12.26 -5.04 15.74
N GLY A 85 12.28 -6.23 15.12
CA GLY A 85 13.50 -6.92 14.70
C GLY A 85 14.34 -6.17 13.65
N GLN A 86 15.49 -6.71 13.24
CA GLN A 86 16.39 -6.01 12.32
C GLN A 86 15.91 -6.03 10.87
N ALA A 87 15.67 -4.84 10.31
CA ALA A 87 15.42 -4.61 8.89
C ALA A 87 16.57 -3.79 8.27
N ILE A 88 16.99 -4.15 7.06
CA ILE A 88 18.05 -3.42 6.35
C ILE A 88 17.41 -2.42 5.40
N ALA A 89 17.67 -1.13 5.59
CA ALA A 89 17.18 -0.10 4.67
C ALA A 89 17.58 -0.40 3.20
N PRO A 90 16.72 -0.09 2.20
CA PRO A 90 15.48 0.70 2.27
C PRO A 90 14.23 -0.13 2.62
N ARG A 91 14.38 -1.33 3.19
CA ARG A 91 13.25 -2.16 3.65
C ARG A 91 12.74 -1.73 5.03
N LEU A 92 11.43 -1.54 5.17
CA LEU A 92 10.75 -1.21 6.45
C LEU A 92 10.54 -2.43 7.35
N ARG A 93 10.63 -3.63 6.77
CA ARG A 93 10.33 -4.91 7.42
C ARG A 93 11.51 -5.85 7.32
N CYS A 94 11.71 -6.65 8.37
CA CYS A 94 12.64 -7.78 8.34
C CYS A 94 12.17 -8.82 7.31
N GLU A 95 13.04 -9.79 7.02
CA GLU A 95 12.77 -10.84 6.04
C GLU A 95 11.56 -11.70 6.42
N ALA A 96 11.47 -12.13 7.69
CA ALA A 96 10.37 -12.93 8.19
C ALA A 96 9.00 -12.24 8.02
N CYS A 97 8.87 -10.99 8.46
CA CYS A 97 7.61 -10.23 8.33
C CYS A 97 7.24 -9.96 6.87
N ARG A 98 8.23 -9.76 5.98
CA ARG A 98 7.99 -9.62 4.54
C ARG A 98 7.41 -10.91 3.95
N GLU A 99 8.03 -12.04 4.24
CA GLU A 99 7.59 -13.34 3.72
C GLU A 99 6.21 -13.73 4.28
N ALA A 100 5.93 -13.42 5.55
CA ALA A 100 4.60 -13.60 6.12
C ALA A 100 3.51 -12.83 5.34
N ARG A 101 3.74 -11.54 5.07
CA ARG A 101 2.80 -10.72 4.27
C ARG A 101 2.68 -11.17 2.81
N LYS A 102 3.78 -11.63 2.22
CA LYS A 102 3.77 -12.21 0.86
C LYS A 102 2.88 -13.46 0.82
N ARG A 103 3.01 -14.36 1.80
CA ARG A 103 2.16 -15.56 1.94
C ARG A 103 0.69 -15.19 2.12
N GLU A 104 0.39 -14.21 2.98
CA GLU A 104 -0.97 -13.72 3.18
C GLU A 104 -1.58 -13.14 1.90
N THR A 105 -0.83 -12.30 1.19
CA THR A 105 -1.25 -11.73 -0.09
C THR A 105 -1.52 -12.82 -1.13
N ALA A 106 -0.65 -13.83 -1.21
CA ALA A 106 -0.84 -14.98 -2.08
C ALA A 106 -2.09 -15.79 -1.71
N ARG A 107 -2.32 -16.02 -0.41
CA ARG A 107 -3.54 -16.69 0.09
C ARG A 107 -4.80 -15.92 -0.30
N ARG A 108 -4.81 -14.59 -0.15
CA ARG A 108 -5.93 -13.73 -0.56
C ARG A 108 -6.16 -13.81 -2.06
N LYS A 109 -5.11 -13.67 -2.88
CA LYS A 109 -5.22 -13.79 -4.35
C LYS A 109 -5.73 -15.16 -4.77
N ASN A 110 -5.24 -16.24 -4.15
CA ASN A 110 -5.70 -17.60 -4.44
C ASN A 110 -7.16 -17.81 -4.03
N ARG A 111 -7.61 -17.23 -2.92
CA ARG A 111 -9.03 -17.25 -2.51
C ARG A 111 -9.91 -16.58 -3.56
N LEU A 112 -9.55 -15.36 -3.97
CA LEU A 112 -10.28 -14.62 -5.01
C LEU A 112 -10.26 -15.34 -6.35
N ARG A 113 -9.10 -15.87 -6.77
CA ARG A 113 -8.97 -16.69 -7.99
C ARG A 113 -9.86 -17.93 -7.95
N ARG A 114 -9.91 -18.64 -6.81
CA ARG A 114 -10.78 -19.82 -6.64
C ARG A 114 -12.26 -19.45 -6.60
N ALA A 115 -12.63 -18.26 -6.13
CA ALA A 115 -14.00 -17.77 -6.21
C ALA A 115 -14.36 -17.45 -7.67
N ALA A 116 -13.50 -16.70 -8.37
CA ALA A 116 -13.68 -16.35 -9.77
C ALA A 116 -13.71 -17.56 -10.72
N LEU A 117 -12.81 -18.53 -10.54
CA LEU A 117 -12.77 -19.77 -11.33
C LEU A 117 -14.00 -20.66 -11.14
N ARG A 118 -14.71 -20.51 -10.02
CA ARG A 118 -15.95 -21.26 -9.76
C ARG A 118 -17.17 -20.62 -10.40
N GLY A 119 -17.03 -19.46 -11.06
CA GLY A 119 -18.15 -18.77 -11.71
C GLY A 119 -19.27 -18.36 -10.76
N ALA A 120 -19.04 -18.47 -9.44
CA ALA A 120 -20.07 -18.25 -8.45
C ALA A 120 -20.48 -16.78 -8.49
N ALA A 121 -21.74 -16.53 -8.83
CA ALA A 121 -22.30 -15.20 -8.76
C ALA A 121 -22.19 -14.72 -7.31
N SER A 122 -21.79 -13.46 -7.12
CA SER A 122 -21.69 -12.85 -5.80
C SER A 122 -22.45 -11.53 -5.82
N GLU A 123 -23.46 -11.43 -4.97
CA GLU A 123 -24.29 -10.25 -4.80
C GLU A 123 -24.02 -9.65 -3.40
N PRO A 124 -23.87 -8.32 -3.26
CA PRO A 124 -23.72 -7.71 -1.94
C PRO A 124 -25.04 -7.79 -1.15
N TYR A 125 -24.98 -8.29 0.08
CA TYR A 125 -26.08 -8.27 1.05
C TYR A 125 -25.55 -8.10 2.47
N THR A 126 -26.40 -7.65 3.39
CA THR A 126 -26.06 -7.57 4.82
C THR A 126 -26.76 -8.65 5.64
N LEU A 127 -26.23 -8.96 6.83
CA LEU A 127 -26.86 -9.91 7.76
C LEU A 127 -28.27 -9.45 8.16
N ASP A 128 -28.43 -8.13 8.37
CA ASP A 128 -29.69 -7.51 8.77
C ASP A 128 -30.76 -7.60 7.66
N GLU A 129 -30.37 -7.39 6.39
CA GLU A 129 -31.25 -7.59 5.23
C GLU A 129 -31.79 -9.02 5.17
N ILE A 130 -30.91 -10.02 5.32
CA ILE A 130 -31.31 -11.43 5.30
C ILE A 130 -32.13 -11.79 6.53
N ALA A 131 -31.78 -11.29 7.71
CA ALA A 131 -32.53 -11.53 8.93
C ALA A 131 -33.95 -10.94 8.87
N THR A 132 -34.09 -9.74 8.32
CA THR A 132 -35.39 -9.10 8.10
C THR A 132 -36.24 -9.91 7.12
N ARG A 133 -35.67 -10.33 5.98
CA ARG A 133 -36.35 -11.21 5.01
C ARG A 133 -36.83 -12.51 5.64
N ASP A 134 -35.98 -13.12 6.47
CA ASP A 134 -36.24 -14.41 7.13
C ASP A 134 -37.02 -14.27 8.44
N ARG A 135 -37.55 -13.07 8.73
CA ARG A 135 -38.34 -12.74 9.92
C ARG A 135 -37.62 -13.11 11.22
N HIS A 136 -36.30 -12.97 11.23
CA HIS A 136 -35.42 -13.28 12.35
C HIS A 136 -35.55 -14.74 12.83
N ARG A 137 -35.85 -15.65 11.90
CA ARG A 137 -35.95 -17.08 12.16
C ARG A 137 -34.87 -17.84 11.41
N CYS A 138 -34.25 -18.78 12.11
CA CYS A 138 -33.30 -19.71 11.54
C CYS A 138 -34.02 -20.59 10.52
N GLN A 139 -33.58 -20.64 9.27
CA GLN A 139 -34.22 -21.45 8.23
C GLN A 139 -33.91 -22.95 8.35
N LEU A 140 -32.98 -23.34 9.24
CA LEU A 140 -32.65 -24.75 9.50
C LEU A 140 -33.49 -25.37 10.62
N CYS A 141 -33.84 -24.60 11.65
CA CYS A 141 -34.59 -25.10 12.81
C CYS A 141 -35.89 -24.34 13.10
N HIS A 142 -36.18 -23.29 12.32
CA HIS A 142 -37.36 -22.42 12.38
C HIS A 142 -37.59 -21.65 13.69
N ARG A 143 -36.62 -21.67 14.61
CA ARG A 143 -36.63 -20.90 15.86
C ARG A 143 -36.09 -19.49 15.66
N ARG A 144 -36.46 -18.56 16.56
CA ARG A 144 -35.96 -17.18 16.54
C ARG A 144 -34.44 -17.13 16.75
N VAL A 145 -33.78 -16.22 16.05
CA VAL A 145 -32.35 -15.94 16.19
C VAL A 145 -32.20 -14.64 16.97
N ASP A 146 -31.36 -14.67 18.00
CA ASP A 146 -31.02 -13.48 18.76
C ASP A 146 -29.85 -12.77 18.08
N MET A 147 -30.14 -11.63 17.44
CA MET A 147 -29.15 -10.85 16.68
C MET A 147 -28.11 -10.16 17.56
N THR A 148 -28.31 -10.13 18.89
CA THR A 148 -27.39 -9.49 19.83
C THR A 148 -26.26 -10.42 20.27
N LEU A 149 -26.39 -11.73 20.04
CA LEU A 149 -25.39 -12.71 20.45
C LEU A 149 -24.15 -12.63 19.53
N PRO A 150 -22.94 -12.50 20.09
CA PRO A 150 -21.71 -12.52 19.30
C PRO A 150 -21.33 -13.96 18.92
N ALA A 151 -20.76 -14.13 17.72
CA ALA A 151 -20.07 -15.37 17.36
C ALA A 151 -18.86 -15.59 18.29
N PRO A 152 -18.54 -16.83 18.72
CA PRO A 152 -19.04 -18.12 18.22
C PRO A 152 -20.14 -18.76 19.08
N ASN A 153 -21.01 -17.97 19.74
CA ASN A 153 -22.12 -18.54 20.50
C ASN A 153 -23.01 -19.41 19.58
N PRO A 154 -23.38 -20.65 19.96
CA PRO A 154 -24.23 -21.50 19.11
C PRO A 154 -25.56 -20.85 18.68
N GLY A 155 -26.12 -19.93 19.47
CA GLY A 155 -27.33 -19.17 19.15
C GLY A 155 -27.09 -17.87 18.37
N SER A 156 -25.85 -17.49 18.08
CA SER A 156 -25.55 -16.25 17.35
C SER A 156 -26.02 -16.33 15.90
N PRO A 157 -26.37 -15.19 15.26
CA PRO A 157 -26.77 -15.17 13.86
C PRO A 157 -25.60 -15.52 12.96
N SER A 158 -25.89 -16.24 11.89
CA SER A 158 -24.94 -16.58 10.84
C SER A 158 -25.65 -16.67 9.49
N ILE A 159 -24.89 -16.48 8.42
CA ILE A 159 -25.36 -16.71 7.05
C ILE A 159 -25.03 -18.15 6.67
N ASP A 160 -26.06 -18.91 6.29
CA ASP A 160 -25.95 -20.26 5.74
C ASP A 160 -26.23 -20.21 4.23
N HIS A 161 -25.36 -20.83 3.44
CA HIS A 161 -25.61 -21.03 2.02
C HIS A 161 -26.49 -22.27 1.84
N VAL A 162 -27.66 -22.13 1.20
CA VAL A 162 -28.61 -23.23 0.97
C VAL A 162 -27.90 -24.35 0.21
N ILE A 163 -27.34 -24.02 -0.96
CA ILE A 163 -26.38 -24.84 -1.69
C ILE A 163 -24.97 -24.39 -1.25
N PRO A 164 -24.15 -25.28 -0.65
CA PRO A 164 -22.79 -24.93 -0.28
C PRO A 164 -21.96 -24.40 -1.46
N LEU A 165 -21.11 -23.41 -1.23
CA LEU A 165 -20.17 -22.87 -2.23
C LEU A 165 -19.21 -23.92 -2.82
N VAL A 166 -19.04 -25.07 -2.16
CA VAL A 166 -18.22 -26.18 -2.65
C VAL A 166 -18.98 -27.12 -3.58
N GLU A 167 -20.31 -27.10 -3.54
CA GLU A 167 -21.21 -27.88 -4.41
C GLU A 167 -21.71 -27.03 -5.60
N GLY A 168 -21.13 -25.84 -5.80
CA GLY A 168 -21.50 -24.94 -6.90
C GLY A 168 -22.58 -23.92 -6.55
N GLY A 169 -22.91 -23.75 -5.27
CA GLY A 169 -23.80 -22.68 -4.84
C GLY A 169 -23.19 -21.29 -5.04
N ASP A 170 -24.02 -20.33 -5.41
CA ASP A 170 -23.67 -18.93 -5.57
C ASP A 170 -23.70 -18.17 -4.23
N ASP A 171 -22.98 -17.05 -4.13
CA ASP A 171 -23.02 -16.15 -2.97
C ASP A 171 -23.98 -14.98 -3.23
N VAL A 172 -25.25 -15.33 -3.47
CA VAL A 172 -26.33 -14.40 -3.85
C VAL A 172 -27.47 -14.47 -2.86
N ARG A 173 -28.32 -13.43 -2.79
CA ARG A 173 -29.44 -13.38 -1.83
C ARG A 173 -30.35 -14.60 -1.93
N SER A 174 -30.56 -15.15 -3.13
CA SER A 174 -31.40 -16.34 -3.33
C SER A 174 -30.81 -17.64 -2.80
N ASN A 175 -29.49 -17.74 -2.63
CA ASN A 175 -28.80 -18.94 -2.13
C ASN A 175 -28.31 -18.80 -0.68
N VAL A 176 -28.68 -17.71 0.02
CA VAL A 176 -28.32 -17.50 1.42
C VAL A 176 -29.54 -17.35 2.32
N GLN A 177 -29.40 -17.81 3.57
CA GLN A 177 -30.46 -17.78 4.58
C GLN A 177 -29.90 -17.54 5.98
N LEU A 178 -30.74 -17.00 6.87
CA LEU A 178 -30.41 -16.81 8.28
C LEU A 178 -30.39 -18.17 8.98
N ALA A 179 -29.32 -18.45 9.72
CA ALA A 179 -29.22 -19.63 10.57
C ALA A 179 -28.54 -19.30 11.90
N HIS A 180 -28.85 -20.05 12.96
CA HIS A 180 -28.00 -20.05 14.16
C HIS A 180 -26.61 -20.58 13.80
N PHE A 181 -25.57 -20.03 14.41
CA PHE A 181 -24.19 -20.47 14.23
C PHE A 181 -24.01 -21.97 14.51
N GLY A 182 -24.66 -22.49 15.56
CA GLY A 182 -24.64 -23.91 15.91
C GLY A 182 -25.37 -24.79 14.89
N CYS A 183 -26.54 -24.36 14.38
CA CYS A 183 -27.27 -25.09 13.34
C CYS A 183 -26.48 -25.14 12.03
N ASN A 184 -25.91 -24.01 11.62
CA ASN A 184 -25.06 -23.89 10.44
C ASN A 184 -23.80 -24.76 10.57
N SER A 185 -23.14 -24.74 11.74
CA SER A 185 -21.99 -25.60 12.02
C SER A 185 -22.34 -27.08 11.99
N ALA A 186 -23.54 -27.48 12.45
CA ALA A 186 -24.00 -28.87 12.43
C ALA A 186 -24.34 -29.34 11.00
N LYS A 187 -24.90 -28.46 10.15
CA LYS A 187 -25.11 -28.72 8.71
C LYS A 187 -23.79 -28.94 7.98
N GLY A 188 -22.80 -28.09 8.23
CA GLY A 188 -21.46 -28.22 7.65
C GLY A 188 -21.48 -28.23 6.12
N ARG A 189 -20.71 -29.14 5.50
CA ARG A 189 -20.68 -29.33 4.03
C ARG A 189 -21.76 -30.27 3.52
N ARG A 190 -22.56 -30.86 4.40
CA ARG A 190 -23.64 -31.75 3.98
C ARG A 190 -24.76 -30.81 3.51
N GLY A 191 -24.81 -30.52 2.21
CA GLY A 191 -25.96 -29.85 1.59
C GLY A 191 -27.21 -30.58 2.07
N SER A 192 -28.02 -29.91 2.89
CA SER A 192 -29.15 -30.58 3.52
C SER A 192 -30.34 -30.53 2.59
N GLN A 193 -30.74 -31.74 2.20
CA GLN A 193 -32.13 -32.17 2.06
C GLN A 193 -32.80 -31.73 0.77
N GLN A 194 -32.83 -32.67 -0.18
CA GLN A 194 -33.98 -33.01 -1.02
C GLN A 194 -35.06 -31.94 -0.98
N LEU A 195 -35.09 -31.11 -2.02
CA LEU A 195 -36.26 -30.30 -2.39
C LEU A 195 -37.51 -31.09 -2.03
N ALA A 196 -38.18 -30.68 -0.96
CA ALA A 196 -39.50 -31.19 -0.66
C ALA A 196 -40.40 -30.68 -1.79
N LEU A 197 -40.48 -31.46 -2.86
CA LEU A 197 -41.61 -31.47 -3.78
C LEU A 197 -42.83 -31.76 -2.92
N VAL A 198 -43.52 -30.71 -2.49
CA VAL A 198 -44.88 -30.80 -2.00
C VAL A 198 -45.72 -30.08 -3.04
N GLY A 199 -46.61 -30.85 -3.67
CA GLY A 199 -47.58 -30.37 -4.66
C GLY A 199 -48.69 -29.54 -4.06
#